data_AF-A0AAE1SCC2-F1
#
_entry.id   AF-A0AAE1SCC2-F1
#
_cell.length_a   1.000
_cell.length_b   1.000
_cell.length_c   1.000
_cell.angle_alpha   90.00
_cell.angle_beta   90.00
_cell.angle_gamma   90.00
#
_symmetry.space_group_name_H-M   'P 1'
#
loop_
_entity.id
_entity.type
_entity.pdbx_description
1 polymer ?
#
loop_
_entity_poly.entity_id
_entity_poly.type
_entity_poly.pdbx_seq_one_letter_code
_entity_poly.pdbx_strand_id
1 'polypeptide(L)'
;MDADLIRRLAKEHEILITVEEGSIGGFGSHVSHFLSLNSILDGPLKLRSMVLPDRYVDHGSPLDQIEAAGLSSRHVSATVLTLLGRPKEAMVV
;
A
#
# COMPACT_ATOMS: atom_id res chain seq x y z
N MET A 1 3.79 -16.20 2.75
CA MET A 1 4.32 -14.85 3.03
C MET A 1 5.73 -14.99 3.57
N ASP A 2 6.69 -14.26 3.04
CA ASP A 2 8.09 -14.28 3.50
C ASP A 2 8.28 -13.29 4.67
N ALA A 3 8.22 -13.82 5.89
CA ALA A 3 8.30 -13.03 7.11
C ALA A 3 9.69 -12.39 7.31
N ASP A 4 10.76 -13.05 6.86
CA ASP A 4 12.12 -12.56 7.01
C ASP A 4 12.38 -11.37 6.09
N LEU A 5 11.93 -11.48 4.83
CA LEU A 5 11.99 -10.36 3.89
C LEU A 5 11.18 -9.17 4.39
N ILE A 6 9.93 -9.38 4.83
CA ILE A 6 9.08 -8.30 5.34
C ILE A 6 9.72 -7.61 6.54
N ARG A 7 10.25 -8.39 7.49
CA ARG A 7 10.94 -7.86 8.66
C ARG A 7 12.17 -7.03 8.26
N ARG A 8 12.94 -7.50 7.27
CA ARG A 8 14.10 -6.76 6.75
C ARG A 8 13.66 -5.42 6.15
N LEU A 9 12.70 -5.45 5.22
CA LEU A 9 12.19 -4.24 4.56
C LEU A 9 11.65 -3.23 5.58
N ALA A 10 10.87 -3.68 6.55
CA ALA A 10 10.29 -2.86 7.60
C ALA A 10 11.33 -2.23 8.54
N LYS A 11 12.50 -2.83 8.72
CA LYS A 11 13.60 -2.29 9.53
C LYS A 11 14.50 -1.33 8.76
N GLU A 12 14.68 -1.56 7.46
CA GLU A 12 15.62 -0.81 6.62
C GLU A 12 14.98 0.42 5.94
N HIS A 13 13.65 0.55 5.96
CA HIS A 13 12.91 1.62 5.29
C HIS A 13 11.98 2.34 6.26
N GLU A 14 11.82 3.65 6.07
CA GLU A 14 10.86 4.48 6.82
C GLU A 14 9.40 4.23 6.37
N ILE A 15 9.22 3.79 5.12
CA ILE A 15 7.92 3.60 4.48
C ILE A 15 7.84 2.19 3.90
N LEU A 16 6.76 1.48 4.20
CA LEU A 16 6.39 0.22 3.56
C LEU A 16 4.99 0.34 2.96
N ILE A 17 4.85 -0.04 1.69
CA ILE A 17 3.55 -0.06 1.00
C ILE A 17 3.30 -1.48 0.48
N THR A 18 2.15 -2.04 0.81
CA THR A 18 1.66 -3.27 0.16
C THR A 18 0.65 -2.89 -0.91
N VAL A 19 0.73 -3.51 -2.08
CA VAL A 19 -0.21 -3.29 -3.20
C VAL A 19 -0.77 -4.65 -3.60
N GLU A 20 -2.10 -4.76 -3.69
CA GLU A 20 -2.75 -5.98 -4.16
C GLU A 20 -4.06 -5.67 -4.88
N GLU A 21 -4.40 -6.52 -5.86
CA GLU A 21 -5.71 -6.53 -6.53
C GLU A 21 -6.72 -7.41 -5.77
N GLY A 22 -6.70 -7.30 -4.44
CA GLY A 22 -7.62 -7.95 -3.52
C GLY A 22 -8.25 -6.93 -2.58
N SER A 23 -9.40 -7.24 -1.99
CA SER A 23 -10.05 -6.37 -1.01
C SER A 23 -9.34 -6.43 0.36
N ILE A 24 -9.80 -5.61 1.30
CA ILE A 24 -9.36 -5.66 2.70
C ILE A 24 -9.45 -7.10 3.27
N GLY A 25 -8.44 -7.51 4.05
CA GLY A 25 -8.31 -8.86 4.59
C GLY A 25 -7.31 -9.74 3.84
N GLY A 26 -6.75 -9.26 2.72
CA GLY A 26 -5.76 -9.97 1.91
C GLY A 26 -4.32 -9.89 2.44
N PHE A 27 -3.37 -9.83 1.49
CA PHE A 27 -1.93 -9.79 1.75
C PHE A 27 -1.54 -8.66 2.70
N GLY A 28 -2.01 -7.43 2.45
CA GLY A 28 -1.68 -6.26 3.27
C GLY A 28 -2.13 -6.41 4.72
N SER A 29 -3.26 -7.08 4.96
CA SER A 29 -3.75 -7.38 6.30
C SER A 29 -2.87 -8.40 7.02
N HIS A 30 -2.41 -9.44 6.34
CA HIS A 30 -1.47 -10.41 6.91
C HIS A 30 -0.10 -9.79 7.22
N VAL A 31 0.42 -8.93 6.34
CA VAL A 31 1.65 -8.16 6.59
C VAL A 31 1.48 -7.28 7.83
N SER A 32 0.41 -6.47 7.88
CA SER A 32 0.15 -5.58 9.01
C SER A 32 -0.01 -6.36 10.32
N HIS A 33 -0.69 -7.50 10.30
CA HIS A 33 -0.86 -8.35 11.46
C HIS A 33 0.48 -8.91 11.96
N PHE A 34 1.32 -9.42 11.06
CA PHE A 34 2.66 -9.88 11.39
C PHE A 34 3.52 -8.76 11.99
N LEU A 35 3.56 -7.58 11.37
CA LEU A 35 4.35 -6.45 11.86
C LEU A 35 3.86 -5.97 13.23
N SER A 36 2.55 -5.97 13.47
CA SER A 36 1.94 -5.63 14.76
C SER A 36 2.32 -6.62 15.86
N LEU A 37 2.18 -7.93 15.61
CA LEU A 37 2.52 -8.96 16.61
C LEU A 37 4.01 -9.01 16.97
N ASN A 38 4.87 -8.48 16.12
CA ASN A 38 6.32 -8.44 16.34
C ASN A 38 6.82 -7.05 16.84
N SER A 39 5.92 -6.17 17.29
CA SER A 39 6.23 -4.82 17.79
C SER A 39 7.00 -3.94 16.80
N ILE A 40 6.91 -4.24 15.49
CA ILE A 40 7.60 -3.44 14.46
C ILE A 40 6.82 -2.15 14.18
N LEU A 41 5.49 -2.19 14.28
CA LEU A 41 4.63 -1.01 14.11
C LEU A 41 4.62 -0.06 15.31
N ASP A 42 5.29 -0.41 16.42
CA ASP A 42 5.43 0.48 17.58
C ASP A 42 6.47 1.60 17.32
N GLY A 43 7.26 1.46 16.25
CA GLY A 43 8.29 2.42 15.82
C GLY A 43 7.80 3.46 14.79
N PRO A 44 8.73 4.16 14.10
CA PRO A 44 8.39 5.24 13.17
C PRO A 44 7.92 4.76 11.79
N LEU A 45 7.86 3.44 11.55
CA LEU A 45 7.54 2.87 10.25
C LEU A 45 6.13 3.30 9.79
N LYS A 46 6.07 3.95 8.63
CA LYS A 46 4.81 4.29 7.96
C LYS A 46 4.38 3.12 7.07
N LEU A 47 3.31 2.43 7.47
CA LEU A 47 2.68 1.38 6.66
C LEU A 47 1.44 1.90 5.93
N ARG A 48 1.31 1.60 4.62
CA ARG A 48 0.04 1.77 3.87
C ARG A 48 -0.27 0.52 3.07
N SER A 49 -1.54 0.13 3.07
CA SER A 49 -2.04 -0.97 2.24
C SER A 49 -2.94 -0.39 1.16
N MET A 50 -2.54 -0.58 -0.09
CA MET A 50 -3.31 -0.24 -1.28
C MET A 50 -4.00 -1.52 -1.75
N VAL A 51 -5.33 -1.52 -1.69
CA VAL A 51 -6.20 -2.68 -1.94
C VAL A 51 -7.34 -2.25 -2.85
N LEU A 52 -8.06 -3.20 -3.43
CA LEU A 52 -9.32 -2.90 -4.11
C LEU A 52 -10.31 -2.26 -3.13
N PRO A 53 -11.03 -1.20 -3.53
CA PRO A 53 -12.00 -0.56 -2.67
C PRO A 53 -13.19 -1.50 -2.43
N ASP A 54 -13.83 -1.36 -1.27
CA ASP A 54 -15.03 -2.15 -0.90
C ASP A 54 -16.28 -1.62 -1.64
N ARG A 55 -16.26 -1.72 -2.96
CA ARG A 55 -17.34 -1.37 -3.87
C ARG A 55 -17.14 -2.10 -5.20
N TYR A 56 -18.22 -2.20 -5.97
CA TYR A 56 -18.10 -2.64 -7.35
C TYR A 56 -17.31 -1.63 -8.19
N VAL A 57 -16.48 -2.18 -9.09
CA VAL A 57 -15.80 -1.45 -10.16
C VAL A 57 -16.48 -1.85 -11.46
N ASP A 58 -16.91 -0.86 -12.24
CA ASP A 58 -17.65 -1.09 -13.47
C ASP A 58 -16.81 -1.86 -14.51
N HIS A 59 -17.50 -2.57 -15.40
CA HIS A 59 -16.85 -3.24 -16.51
C HIS A 59 -16.20 -2.23 -17.45
N GLY A 60 -14.96 -2.51 -17.84
CA GLY A 60 -14.18 -1.64 -18.71
C GLY A 60 -12.88 -2.33 -19.12
N SER A 61 -11.96 -1.57 -19.70
CA SER A 61 -10.62 -2.11 -19.92
C SER A 61 -9.91 -2.36 -18.57
N PRO A 62 -8.98 -3.32 -18.47
CA PRO A 62 -8.23 -3.54 -17.23
C PRO A 62 -7.54 -2.27 -16.70
N LEU A 63 -7.04 -1.42 -17.60
CA LEU A 63 -6.43 -0.14 -17.24
C LEU A 63 -7.43 0.80 -16.57
N ASP A 64 -8.62 0.97 -17.16
CA ASP A 64 -9.67 1.84 -16.61
C ASP A 64 -10.14 1.33 -15.25
N GLN A 65 -10.22 0.01 -15.07
CA GLN A 65 -10.62 -0.60 -13.80
C GLN A 65 -9.58 -0.38 -12.70
N ILE A 66 -8.28 -0.52 -13.00
CA ILE A 66 -7.19 -0.25 -12.06
C ILE A 66 -7.11 1.24 -11.72
N GLU A 67 -7.35 2.10 -12.71
CA GLU A 67 -7.42 3.54 -12.51
C GLU A 67 -8.58 3.92 -11.60
N ALA A 68 -9.77 3.37 -11.86
CA ALA A 68 -10.95 3.57 -11.04
C ALA A 68 -10.80 3.00 -9.63
N ALA A 69 -10.02 1.92 -9.46
CA ALA A 69 -9.70 1.34 -8.17
C ALA A 69 -8.66 2.16 -7.37
N GLY A 70 -7.95 3.10 -8.00
CA GLY A 70 -6.88 3.86 -7.35
C GLY A 70 -5.59 3.05 -7.16
N LEU A 71 -5.33 2.04 -8.00
CA LEU A 71 -4.19 1.12 -7.87
C LEU A 71 -3.13 1.26 -8.97
N SER A 72 -3.29 2.20 -9.89
CA SER A 72 -2.30 2.47 -10.95
C SER A 72 -0.93 2.87 -10.36
N SER A 73 0.11 2.83 -11.20
CA SER A 73 1.44 3.36 -10.87
C SER A 73 1.43 4.83 -10.41
N ARG A 74 0.56 5.69 -10.95
CA ARG A 74 0.44 7.10 -10.51
C ARG A 74 -0.06 7.17 -9.07
N HIS A 75 -1.08 6.39 -8.72
CA HIS A 75 -1.67 6.34 -7.39
C HIS A 75 -0.66 5.82 -6.36
N VAL A 76 0.16 4.81 -6.72
CA VAL A 76 1.28 4.35 -5.87
C VAL A 76 2.29 5.48 -5.67
N SER A 77 2.67 6.17 -6.74
CA SER A 77 3.63 7.28 -6.70
C SER A 77 3.12 8.45 -5.84
N ALA A 78 1.85 8.83 -6.01
CA ALA A 78 1.18 9.85 -5.20
C ALA A 78 1.14 9.48 -3.72
N THR A 79 0.90 8.20 -3.41
CA THR A 79 0.95 7.67 -2.02
C THR A 79 2.36 7.82 -1.44
N VAL A 80 3.40 7.41 -2.17
CA VAL A 80 4.80 7.56 -1.75
C VAL A 80 5.14 9.04 -1.50
N LEU A 81 4.84 9.93 -2.46
CA LEU A 81 5.14 11.36 -2.33
C LEU A 81 4.41 12.01 -1.15
N THR A 82 3.16 11.61 -0.90
CA THR A 82 2.40 12.07 0.26
C THR A 82 3.07 11.65 1.57
N LEU A 83 3.52 10.39 1.68
CA LEU A 83 4.20 9.87 2.88
C LEU A 83 5.58 10.50 3.12
N LEU A 84 6.24 10.96 2.05
CA LEU A 84 7.47 11.76 2.08
C LEU A 84 7.23 13.25 2.41
N GLY A 85 5.98 13.67 2.65
CA GLY A 85 5.66 15.07 2.96
C GLY A 85 5.67 16.00 1.75
N ARG A 86 5.48 15.48 0.53
CA ARG A 86 5.48 16.22 -0.74
C ARG A 86 4.09 16.23 -1.40
N PRO A 87 3.02 16.70 -0.73
CA PRO A 87 1.64 16.58 -1.22
C PRO A 87 1.39 17.39 -2.51
N LYS A 88 2.07 18.53 -2.68
CA LYS A 88 1.94 19.34 -3.91
C LYS A 88 2.38 18.58 -5.15
N GLU A 89 3.42 17.76 -5.03
CA GLU A 89 3.91 16.96 -6.15
C GLU A 89 3.00 15.76 -6.40
N ALA A 90 2.48 15.14 -5.33
CA ALA A 90 1.51 14.05 -5.44
C ALA A 90 0.25 14.45 -6.23
N MET A 91 -0.13 15.74 -6.26
CA MET A 91 -1.27 16.24 -7.03
C MET A 91 -1.00 16.35 -8.55
N VAL A 92 0.25 16.24 -8.98
CA VAL A 92 0.67 16.47 -10.38
C VAL A 92 1.16 15.17 -11.04
N VAL A 93 1.19 14.05 -10.31
CA VAL A 93 1.54 12.72 -10.84
C VAL A 93 0.31 11.96 -11.30
#